data_AF-A0A8B7UFA1-F1
#
_entry.id   AF-A0A8B7UFA1-F1
#
_cell.length_a   1.000
_cell.length_b   1.000
_cell.length_c   1.000
_cell.angle_alpha   90.00
_cell.angle_beta   90.00
_cell.angle_gamma   90.00
#
_symmetry.space_group_name_H-M   'P 1'
#
loop_
_entity.id
_entity.type
_entity.pdbx_description
1 polymer ?
#
loop_
_entity_poly.entity_id
_entity_poly.type
_entity_poly.pdbx_seq_one_letter_code
_entity_poly.pdbx_strand_id
1 'polypeptide(L)'
;MRGLCGSGPRSPWPFSLPRIFRGRRAMELENIAANTLLLKARQGEFGQKSGRSRKWREMLRLPPDSQCNKLRHTIEKDFSSLCNKQPIGRLLFRQFCDTKPDLKWCIEFLDAVAEYEVAIDEEKIDHRQSILDKFFKKENSEEIPKAVVCDCRWDPEQNPSGNVFGNCTRVVHDYLSKKPFEEYQESSYFSQFLQWKWLERRPVTKSTFRRYRVLGKGGFGEVCACQVRATGKMYACKKLEKKRIKKRRGEAMALNEKRILEKVHSRFVVSLAYTYETKDALCLVLTIMNGGDLKFHIYNMGNPGFEEQRAIFYAAELCCGLEDLQRERIVYR
;
A
#
# COMPACT_ATOMS: atom_id res chain seq x y z
N MET A 1 77.58 -54.75 13.45
CA MET A 1 77.81 -53.51 12.67
C MET A 1 76.47 -52.84 12.43
N ARG A 2 76.43 -51.51 12.66
CA ARG A 2 75.45 -50.46 12.26
C ARG A 2 74.29 -50.95 11.36
N GLY A 3 73.01 -50.68 11.59
CA GLY A 3 72.32 -49.59 12.27
C GLY A 3 71.18 -49.14 11.34
N LEU A 4 69.97 -48.93 11.88
CA LEU A 4 69.10 -47.75 11.66
C LEU A 4 67.66 -48.03 12.10
N CYS A 5 67.21 -47.12 12.97
CA CYS A 5 65.92 -47.04 13.63
C CYS A 5 64.76 -46.69 12.68
N GLY A 6 63.54 -47.02 13.11
CA GLY A 6 62.32 -46.51 12.49
C GLY A 6 61.04 -47.05 13.15
N SER A 7 60.79 -46.64 14.39
CA SER A 7 59.57 -46.89 15.16
C SER A 7 58.35 -46.20 14.52
N GLY A 8 57.38 -46.98 14.03
CA GLY A 8 56.05 -46.49 13.67
C GLY A 8 55.09 -46.56 14.87
N PRO A 9 54.38 -45.47 15.24
CA PRO A 9 53.33 -45.55 16.24
C PRO A 9 51.96 -45.79 15.59
N ARG A 10 51.17 -46.60 16.28
CA ARG A 10 49.75 -46.87 16.05
C ARG A 10 48.91 -45.58 16.13
N SER A 11 47.84 -45.54 15.34
CA SER A 11 46.76 -44.54 15.33
C SER A 11 46.17 -44.26 16.72
N PRO A 12 45.59 -43.08 17.00
CA PRO A 12 44.14 -42.90 16.74
C PRO A 12 43.73 -41.44 16.40
N TRP A 13 42.42 -41.25 16.19
CA TRP A 13 41.61 -40.01 16.17
C TRP A 13 40.97 -39.65 14.81
N PRO A 14 39.62 -39.70 14.73
CA PRO A 14 38.88 -39.17 13.61
C PRO A 14 38.88 -37.64 13.73
N PHE A 15 39.30 -36.94 12.68
CA PHE A 15 39.06 -35.50 12.57
C PHE A 15 37.56 -35.24 12.35
N SER A 16 36.77 -35.31 13.42
CA SER A 16 35.49 -34.63 13.48
C SER A 16 35.77 -33.13 13.43
N LEU A 17 35.53 -32.51 12.28
CA LEU A 17 35.43 -31.05 12.13
C LEU A 17 34.67 -30.47 13.35
N PRO A 18 35.22 -29.43 14.02
CA PRO A 18 34.56 -28.83 15.18
C PRO A 18 33.12 -28.45 14.82
N ARG A 19 32.14 -28.83 15.66
CA ARG A 19 30.71 -28.47 15.49
C ARG A 19 30.51 -26.97 15.19
N ILE A 20 31.41 -26.12 15.67
CA ILE A 20 31.44 -24.67 15.47
C ILE A 20 31.68 -24.29 14.00
N PHE A 21 32.57 -24.97 13.29
CA PHE A 21 32.86 -24.73 11.86
C PHE A 21 31.79 -25.29 10.92
N ARG A 22 31.09 -26.36 11.33
CA ARG A 22 29.89 -26.84 10.62
C ARG A 22 28.71 -25.89 10.82
N GLY A 23 28.55 -25.32 12.02
CA GLY A 23 27.51 -24.34 12.33
C GLY A 23 27.63 -23.02 11.57
N ARG A 24 28.85 -22.46 11.43
CA ARG A 24 29.07 -21.23 10.63
C ARG A 24 28.79 -21.43 9.14
N ARG A 25 29.31 -22.50 8.53
CA ARG A 25 29.06 -22.79 7.11
C ARG A 25 27.60 -23.11 6.81
N ALA A 26 26.91 -23.82 7.71
CA ALA A 26 25.48 -24.05 7.59
C ALA A 26 24.67 -22.75 7.67
N MET A 27 25.02 -21.84 8.59
CA MET A 27 24.36 -20.54 8.73
C MET A 27 24.61 -19.61 7.53
N GLU A 28 25.81 -19.65 6.93
CA GLU A 28 26.12 -18.94 5.69
C GLU A 28 25.29 -19.46 4.50
N LEU A 29 25.19 -20.78 4.34
CA LEU A 29 24.37 -21.41 3.29
C LEU A 29 22.87 -21.09 3.46
N GLU A 30 22.35 -21.14 4.68
CA GLU A 30 20.97 -20.76 4.99
C GLU A 30 20.69 -19.28 4.67
N ASN A 31 21.62 -18.40 5.03
CA ASN A 31 21.51 -16.97 4.71
C ASN A 31 21.54 -16.72 3.21
N ILE A 32 22.47 -17.34 2.48
CA ILE A 32 22.55 -17.23 1.01
C ILE A 32 21.25 -17.73 0.37
N ALA A 33 20.79 -18.92 0.76
CA ALA A 33 19.54 -19.49 0.25
C ALA A 33 18.34 -18.58 0.53
N ALA A 34 18.22 -18.07 1.75
CA ALA A 34 17.14 -17.16 2.13
C ALA A 34 17.19 -15.83 1.36
N ASN A 35 18.39 -15.32 1.06
CA ASN A 35 18.61 -14.12 0.27
C ASN A 35 18.23 -14.35 -1.19
N THR A 36 18.68 -15.45 -1.80
CA THR A 36 18.35 -15.83 -3.17
C THR A 36 16.84 -16.01 -3.33
N LEU A 37 16.16 -16.63 -2.36
CA LEU A 37 14.70 -16.78 -2.38
C LEU A 37 13.98 -15.43 -2.31
N LEU A 38 14.46 -14.49 -1.50
CA LEU A 38 13.86 -13.14 -1.44
C LEU A 38 14.09 -12.37 -2.75
N LEU A 39 15.29 -12.43 -3.33
CA LEU A 39 15.60 -11.76 -4.59
C LEU A 39 14.73 -12.28 -5.74
N LYS A 40 14.56 -13.62 -5.84
CA LYS A 40 13.65 -14.23 -6.81
C LYS A 40 12.20 -13.79 -6.59
N ALA A 41 11.75 -13.67 -5.35
CA ALA A 41 10.39 -13.21 -5.04
C ALA A 41 10.17 -11.74 -5.44
N ARG A 42 11.19 -10.88 -5.26
CA ARG A 42 11.17 -9.47 -5.69
C ARG A 42 11.14 -9.32 -7.21
N GLN A 43 11.94 -10.10 -7.94
CA GLN A 43 11.93 -10.08 -9.41
C GLN A 43 10.56 -10.45 -10.00
N GLY A 44 9.79 -11.29 -9.29
CA GLY A 44 8.41 -11.63 -9.64
C GLY A 44 7.38 -10.50 -9.48
N GLU A 45 7.74 -9.35 -8.89
CA GLU A 45 6.90 -8.14 -8.90
C GLU A 45 7.00 -7.38 -10.22
N PHE A 46 8.11 -7.53 -10.98
CA PHE A 46 8.39 -6.81 -12.23
C PHE A 46 8.29 -7.69 -13.48
N GLY A 47 8.00 -9.00 -13.35
CA GLY A 47 7.95 -9.95 -14.48
C GLY A 47 6.68 -10.82 -14.51
N GLN A 48 6.33 -11.33 -15.71
CA GLN A 48 5.07 -12.05 -16.01
C GLN A 48 4.78 -13.34 -15.19
N LYS A 49 5.73 -13.85 -14.39
CA LYS A 49 5.51 -15.01 -13.52
C LYS A 49 5.05 -14.53 -12.13
N SER A 50 3.76 -14.23 -12.01
CA SER A 50 3.17 -13.75 -10.75
C SER A 50 3.51 -14.70 -9.60
N GLY A 51 4.05 -14.19 -8.49
CA GLY A 51 4.35 -14.97 -7.27
C GLY A 51 3.12 -15.62 -6.59
N ARG A 52 1.98 -15.68 -7.28
CA ARG A 52 0.71 -16.20 -6.81
C ARG A 52 0.75 -17.71 -6.60
N SER A 53 -0.10 -18.19 -5.70
CA SER A 53 -0.37 -19.62 -5.54
C SER A 53 -1.07 -20.16 -6.79
N ARG A 54 -0.79 -21.41 -7.19
CA ARG A 54 -1.55 -22.09 -8.26
C ARG A 54 -3.07 -22.10 -8.02
N LYS A 55 -3.50 -22.05 -6.75
CA LYS A 55 -4.90 -22.01 -6.33
C LYS A 55 -5.44 -20.60 -6.07
N TRP A 56 -4.79 -19.55 -6.58
CA TRP A 56 -5.18 -18.17 -6.26
C TRP A 56 -6.63 -17.82 -6.67
N ARG A 57 -7.13 -18.39 -7.78
CA ARG A 57 -8.50 -18.21 -8.25
C ARG A 57 -9.52 -18.77 -7.25
N GLU A 58 -9.22 -19.92 -6.65
CA GLU A 58 -10.03 -20.50 -5.57
C GLU A 58 -9.96 -19.64 -4.31
N MET A 59 -8.76 -19.13 -3.97
CA MET A 59 -8.56 -18.29 -2.79
C MET A 59 -9.32 -16.96 -2.87
N LEU A 60 -9.47 -16.38 -4.06
CA LEU A 60 -10.13 -15.08 -4.31
C LEU A 60 -11.46 -15.22 -5.08
N ARG A 61 -12.10 -16.39 -5.00
CA ARG A 61 -13.41 -16.58 -5.64
C ARG A 61 -14.44 -15.68 -4.96
N LEU A 62 -15.12 -14.85 -5.75
CA LEU A 62 -16.19 -13.99 -5.26
C LEU A 62 -17.35 -14.84 -4.73
N PRO A 63 -17.95 -14.46 -3.59
CA PRO A 63 -19.11 -15.14 -3.05
C PRO A 63 -20.36 -14.88 -3.91
N PRO A 64 -21.38 -15.74 -3.85
CA PRO A 64 -22.71 -15.41 -4.38
C PRO A 64 -23.33 -14.19 -3.67
N ASP A 65 -24.20 -13.47 -4.38
CA ASP A 65 -24.86 -12.26 -3.85
C ASP A 65 -25.63 -12.49 -2.55
N SER A 66 -26.23 -13.68 -2.40
CA SER A 66 -26.96 -14.07 -1.18
C SER A 66 -26.10 -13.99 0.09
N GLN A 67 -24.79 -14.25 -0.01
CA GLN A 67 -23.87 -14.16 1.14
C GLN A 67 -23.50 -12.70 1.49
N CYS A 68 -23.80 -11.75 0.60
CA CYS A 68 -23.52 -10.34 0.78
C CYS A 68 -24.71 -9.56 1.36
N ASN A 69 -25.88 -10.18 1.52
CA ASN A 69 -27.10 -9.52 2.01
C ASN A 69 -26.91 -8.86 3.39
N LYS A 70 -26.31 -9.57 4.35
CA LYS A 70 -25.99 -8.98 5.67
C LYS A 70 -25.11 -7.73 5.50
N LEU A 71 -24.13 -7.80 4.61
CA LEU A 71 -23.22 -6.69 4.39
C LEU A 71 -23.94 -5.48 3.77
N ARG A 72 -24.85 -5.70 2.82
CA ARG A 72 -25.66 -4.66 2.18
C ARG A 72 -26.37 -3.76 3.19
N HIS A 73 -26.86 -4.33 4.30
CA HIS A 73 -27.56 -3.58 5.34
C HIS A 73 -26.65 -2.95 6.40
N THR A 74 -25.47 -3.54 6.65
CA THR A 74 -24.55 -3.07 7.71
C THR A 74 -23.50 -2.07 7.25
N ILE A 75 -23.25 -1.96 5.94
CA ILE A 75 -22.23 -1.06 5.41
C ILE A 75 -22.72 0.39 5.48
N GLU A 76 -21.85 1.28 5.95
CA GLU A 76 -22.12 2.73 5.93
C GLU A 76 -22.18 3.23 4.49
N LYS A 77 -23.27 3.90 4.15
CA LYS A 77 -23.56 4.41 2.80
C LYS A 77 -23.03 5.83 2.61
N ASP A 78 -21.75 6.04 2.89
CA ASP A 78 -21.06 7.32 2.68
C ASP A 78 -20.42 7.37 1.28
N PHE A 79 -20.81 8.35 0.46
CA PHE A 79 -20.29 8.51 -0.90
C PHE A 79 -18.77 8.69 -0.93
N SER A 80 -18.23 9.54 -0.05
CA SER A 80 -16.80 9.84 -0.01
C SER A 80 -15.98 8.58 0.32
N SER A 81 -16.43 7.80 1.29
CA SER A 81 -15.82 6.54 1.67
C SER A 81 -15.91 5.50 0.55
N LEU A 82 -17.11 5.23 0.03
CA LEU A 82 -17.33 4.11 -0.90
C LEU A 82 -16.83 4.41 -2.31
N CYS A 83 -17.04 5.62 -2.82
CA CYS A 83 -16.80 5.96 -4.23
C CYS A 83 -15.54 6.81 -4.46
N ASN A 84 -14.92 7.38 -3.42
CA ASN A 84 -13.67 8.15 -3.57
C ASN A 84 -12.50 7.45 -2.87
N LYS A 85 -12.58 7.23 -1.55
CA LYS A 85 -11.45 6.74 -0.73
C LYS A 85 -11.11 5.28 -0.98
N GLN A 86 -12.10 4.45 -1.30
CA GLN A 86 -11.92 3.01 -1.51
C GLN A 86 -11.65 2.71 -3.00
N PRO A 87 -10.45 2.22 -3.38
CA PRO A 87 -10.07 2.11 -4.79
C PRO A 87 -10.99 1.24 -5.65
N ILE A 88 -11.43 0.08 -5.12
CA ILE A 88 -12.36 -0.81 -5.85
C ILE A 88 -13.75 -0.18 -5.98
N GLY A 89 -14.22 0.51 -4.93
CA GLY A 89 -15.51 1.19 -4.97
C GLY A 89 -15.50 2.38 -5.93
N ARG A 90 -14.43 3.18 -5.94
CA ARG A 90 -14.20 4.22 -6.94
C ARG A 90 -14.21 3.67 -8.37
N LEU A 91 -13.50 2.56 -8.60
CA LEU A 91 -13.44 1.93 -9.91
C LEU A 91 -14.82 1.43 -10.37
N LEU A 92 -15.56 0.73 -9.51
CA LEU A 92 -16.90 0.21 -9.85
C LEU A 92 -17.93 1.33 -10.02
N PHE A 93 -17.84 2.39 -9.22
CA PHE A 93 -18.68 3.57 -9.40
C PHE A 93 -18.41 4.27 -10.74
N ARG A 94 -17.14 4.41 -11.13
CA ARG A 94 -16.79 4.95 -12.46
C ARG A 94 -17.29 4.08 -13.60
N GLN A 95 -17.12 2.76 -13.50
CA GLN A 95 -17.68 1.83 -14.49
C GLN A 95 -19.21 1.92 -14.60
N PHE A 96 -19.90 2.20 -13.49
CA PHE A 96 -21.33 2.51 -13.51
C PHE A 96 -21.60 3.84 -14.22
N CYS A 97 -20.86 4.91 -13.90
CA CYS A 97 -21.01 6.21 -14.54
C CYS A 97 -20.77 6.14 -16.06
N ASP A 98 -19.83 5.33 -16.53
CA ASP A 98 -19.53 5.15 -17.95
C ASP A 98 -20.72 4.61 -18.75
N THR A 99 -21.73 4.02 -18.09
CA THR A 99 -22.95 3.53 -18.74
C THR A 99 -23.96 4.64 -19.06
N LYS A 100 -23.79 5.85 -18.51
CA LYS A 100 -24.71 6.97 -18.66
C LYS A 100 -23.96 8.22 -19.16
N PRO A 101 -24.36 8.82 -20.31
CA PRO A 101 -23.66 9.98 -20.88
C PRO A 101 -23.42 11.12 -19.88
N ASP A 102 -24.46 11.55 -19.16
CA ASP A 102 -24.39 12.64 -18.18
C ASP A 102 -23.39 12.37 -17.04
N LEU A 103 -23.32 11.12 -16.56
CA LEU A 103 -22.41 10.75 -15.47
C LEU A 103 -20.99 10.57 -15.99
N LYS A 104 -20.83 10.02 -17.19
CA LYS A 104 -19.55 9.89 -17.87
C LYS A 104 -18.91 11.27 -18.06
N TRP A 105 -19.69 12.27 -18.49
CA TRP A 105 -19.25 13.65 -18.59
C TRP A 105 -18.68 14.16 -17.25
N CYS A 106 -19.36 13.91 -16.13
CA CYS A 106 -18.87 14.31 -14.81
C CYS A 106 -17.53 13.65 -14.45
N ILE A 107 -17.36 12.37 -14.75
CA ILE A 107 -16.11 11.65 -14.47
C ILE A 107 -14.97 12.17 -15.36
N GLU A 108 -15.23 12.39 -16.65
CA GLU A 108 -14.24 12.95 -17.58
C GLU A 108 -13.80 14.35 -17.18
N PHE A 109 -14.74 15.19 -16.70
CA PHE A 109 -14.40 16.51 -16.16
C PHE A 109 -13.48 16.40 -14.95
N LEU A 110 -13.82 15.55 -13.97
CA LEU A 110 -13.00 15.35 -12.77
C LEU A 110 -11.61 14.80 -13.09
N ASP A 111 -11.49 13.94 -14.11
CA ASP A 111 -10.21 13.42 -14.56
C ASP A 111 -9.36 14.51 -15.23
N ALA A 112 -9.96 15.34 -16.09
CA ALA A 112 -9.25 16.46 -16.72
C ALA A 112 -8.76 17.49 -15.69
N VAL A 113 -9.56 17.79 -14.65
CA VAL A 113 -9.14 18.68 -13.56
C VAL A 113 -7.99 18.05 -12.76
N ALA A 114 -8.05 16.75 -12.47
CA ALA A 114 -6.97 16.07 -11.76
C ALA A 114 -5.65 16.05 -12.55
N GLU A 115 -5.72 15.95 -13.89
CA GLU A 115 -4.55 16.08 -14.78
C GLU A 115 -3.99 17.51 -14.75
N TYR A 116 -4.85 18.53 -14.80
CA TYR A 116 -4.45 19.93 -14.68
C TYR A 116 -3.74 20.24 -13.35
N GLU A 117 -4.23 19.70 -12.22
CA GLU A 117 -3.65 19.96 -10.89
C GLU A 117 -2.20 19.44 -10.75
N VAL A 118 -1.83 18.41 -11.51
CA VAL A 118 -0.49 17.80 -11.47
C VAL A 118 0.39 18.18 -12.66
N ALA A 119 -0.14 18.93 -13.63
CA ALA A 119 0.61 19.40 -14.79
C ALA A 119 1.73 20.37 -14.36
N ILE A 120 2.81 20.40 -15.13
CA ILE A 120 3.87 21.40 -14.96
C ILE A 120 3.36 22.79 -15.34
N ASP A 121 3.94 23.84 -14.77
CA ASP A 121 3.42 25.21 -14.91
C ASP A 121 3.34 25.69 -16.37
N GLU A 122 4.27 25.23 -17.23
CA GLU A 122 4.28 25.52 -18.67
C GLU A 122 3.04 24.97 -19.39
N GLU A 123 2.58 23.78 -19.00
CA GLU A 123 1.44 23.08 -19.63
C GLU A 123 0.09 23.42 -19.01
N LYS A 124 0.08 24.05 -17.82
CA LYS A 124 -1.17 24.38 -17.10
C LYS A 124 -2.10 25.28 -17.91
N ILE A 125 -1.54 26.21 -18.69
CA ILE A 125 -2.35 27.13 -19.51
C ILE A 125 -3.11 26.35 -20.59
N ASP A 126 -2.43 25.43 -21.26
CA ASP A 126 -3.02 24.61 -22.33
C ASP A 126 -4.08 23.64 -21.78
N HIS A 127 -3.78 22.98 -20.65
CA HIS A 127 -4.74 22.11 -19.96
C HIS A 127 -5.98 22.89 -19.51
N ARG A 128 -5.79 24.09 -18.94
CA ARG A 128 -6.89 24.98 -18.54
C ARG A 128 -7.77 25.33 -19.75
N GLN A 129 -7.16 25.73 -20.87
CA GLN A 129 -7.93 26.08 -22.07
C GLN A 129 -8.67 24.87 -22.64
N SER A 130 -8.04 23.69 -22.66
CA SER A 130 -8.67 22.44 -23.09
C SER A 130 -9.90 22.09 -22.25
N ILE A 131 -9.83 22.26 -20.93
CA ILE A 131 -10.97 22.03 -20.02
C ILE A 131 -12.11 23.02 -20.33
N LEU A 132 -11.80 24.31 -20.50
CA LEU A 132 -12.81 25.32 -20.82
C LEU A 132 -13.49 25.05 -22.17
N ASP A 133 -12.70 24.68 -23.16
CA ASP A 133 -13.17 24.39 -24.50
C ASP A 133 -14.06 23.14 -24.54
N LYS A 134 -13.64 22.07 -23.85
CA LYS A 134 -14.37 20.81 -23.84
C LYS A 134 -15.64 20.88 -22.99
N PHE A 135 -15.58 21.49 -21.81
CA PHE A 135 -16.65 21.37 -20.80
C PHE A 135 -17.52 22.62 -20.62
N PHE A 136 -17.09 23.80 -21.08
CA PHE A 136 -17.79 25.07 -20.82
C PHE A 136 -18.19 25.87 -22.07
N LYS A 137 -17.78 25.46 -23.28
CA LYS A 137 -18.26 26.11 -24.53
C LYS A 137 -19.76 25.89 -24.75
N LYS A 138 -20.43 26.96 -25.20
CA LYS A 138 -21.91 27.07 -25.36
C LYS A 138 -22.54 25.95 -26.19
N GLU A 139 -21.81 25.39 -27.14
CA GLU A 139 -22.27 24.30 -28.03
C GLU A 139 -22.42 22.96 -27.30
N ASN A 140 -21.73 22.76 -26.16
CA ASN A 140 -21.80 21.54 -25.35
C ASN A 140 -22.79 21.66 -24.16
N SER A 141 -23.60 22.74 -24.10
CA SER A 141 -24.46 23.01 -22.94
C SER A 141 -25.63 22.04 -22.75
N GLU A 142 -25.92 21.20 -23.76
CA GLU A 142 -26.96 20.17 -23.67
C GLU A 142 -26.50 18.93 -22.86
N GLU A 143 -25.18 18.66 -22.77
CA GLU A 143 -24.61 17.51 -22.05
C GLU A 143 -24.25 17.80 -20.59
N ILE A 144 -24.24 19.07 -20.19
CA ILE A 144 -23.93 19.44 -18.81
C ILE A 144 -25.19 19.27 -17.96
N PRO A 145 -25.17 18.50 -16.86
CA PRO A 145 -26.31 18.44 -15.96
C PRO A 145 -26.68 19.86 -15.53
N LYS A 146 -27.92 20.30 -15.81
CA LYS A 146 -28.38 21.69 -15.55
C LYS A 146 -28.11 22.16 -14.11
N ALA A 147 -28.09 21.22 -13.16
CA ALA A 147 -27.76 21.46 -11.76
C ALA A 147 -26.28 21.84 -11.50
N VAL A 148 -25.35 21.43 -12.38
CA VAL A 148 -23.91 21.75 -12.30
C VAL A 148 -23.61 23.08 -13.02
N VAL A 149 -24.31 23.37 -14.13
CA VAL A 149 -24.12 24.59 -14.94
C VAL A 149 -24.35 25.88 -14.16
N CYS A 150 -25.37 25.95 -13.31
CA CYS A 150 -25.73 27.18 -12.61
C CYS A 150 -24.71 27.61 -11.54
N ASP A 151 -23.99 26.64 -10.95
CA ASP A 151 -23.12 26.87 -9.78
C ASP A 151 -21.62 26.87 -10.14
N CYS A 152 -21.25 26.29 -11.29
CA CYS A 152 -19.89 26.33 -11.84
C CYS A 152 -19.64 27.65 -12.60
N ARG A 153 -19.71 28.80 -11.92
CA ARG A 153 -19.25 30.07 -12.51
C ARG A 153 -17.72 30.14 -12.47
N TRP A 154 -17.12 30.12 -13.65
CA TRP A 154 -15.70 30.36 -13.84
C TRP A 154 -15.41 31.86 -13.84
N ASP A 155 -14.41 32.28 -13.06
CA ASP A 155 -13.90 33.66 -13.06
C ASP A 155 -12.61 33.73 -13.91
N PRO A 156 -12.61 34.48 -15.03
CA PRO A 156 -11.45 34.61 -15.91
C PRO A 156 -10.22 35.25 -15.24
N GLU A 157 -10.41 36.05 -14.19
CA GLU A 157 -9.34 36.87 -13.58
C GLU A 157 -8.55 36.15 -12.47
N GLN A 158 -8.86 34.87 -12.19
CA GLN A 158 -8.15 34.12 -11.14
C GLN A 158 -6.73 33.68 -11.56
N ASN A 159 -5.80 33.91 -10.62
CA ASN A 159 -4.38 33.58 -10.69
C ASN A 159 -4.17 32.08 -11.03
N PRO A 160 -3.31 31.70 -12.01
CA PRO A 160 -3.11 30.30 -12.43
C PRO A 160 -2.61 29.35 -11.34
N SER A 161 -2.10 29.88 -10.22
CA SER A 161 -1.57 29.13 -9.07
C SER A 161 -2.63 28.76 -8.02
N GLY A 162 -3.88 29.17 -8.18
CA GLY A 162 -4.99 28.85 -7.29
C GLY A 162 -5.74 27.57 -7.67
N ASN A 163 -6.62 27.10 -6.78
CA ASN A 163 -7.55 25.99 -7.06
C ASN A 163 -8.69 26.47 -7.98
N VAL A 164 -8.39 26.68 -9.25
CA VAL A 164 -9.27 27.40 -10.19
C VAL A 164 -10.59 26.64 -10.44
N PHE A 165 -10.55 25.30 -10.46
CA PHE A 165 -11.73 24.45 -10.65
C PHE A 165 -12.33 23.93 -9.34
N GLY A 166 -11.83 24.34 -8.18
CA GLY A 166 -12.19 23.73 -6.89
C GLY A 166 -13.68 23.80 -6.55
N ASN A 167 -14.33 24.92 -6.85
CA ASN A 167 -15.78 25.05 -6.67
C ASN A 167 -16.54 24.11 -7.62
N CYS A 168 -16.12 24.02 -8.88
CA CYS A 168 -16.74 23.15 -9.88
C CYS A 168 -16.61 21.68 -9.50
N THR A 169 -15.41 21.25 -9.07
CA THR A 169 -15.13 19.92 -8.54
C THR A 169 -16.05 19.58 -7.36
N ARG A 170 -16.25 20.54 -6.43
CA ARG A 170 -17.17 20.36 -5.29
C ARG A 170 -18.62 20.16 -5.76
N VAL A 171 -19.12 21.01 -6.66
CA VAL A 171 -20.49 20.91 -7.20
C VAL A 171 -20.72 19.57 -7.89
N VAL A 172 -19.76 19.11 -8.71
CA VAL A 172 -19.84 17.80 -9.38
C VAL A 172 -19.85 16.66 -8.38
N HIS A 173 -19.00 16.70 -7.34
CA HIS A 173 -19.04 15.70 -6.28
C HIS A 173 -20.37 15.71 -5.51
N ASP A 174 -20.92 16.88 -5.19
CA ASP A 174 -22.20 17.01 -4.51
C ASP A 174 -23.34 16.44 -5.36
N TYR A 175 -23.33 16.66 -6.67
CA TYR A 175 -24.27 16.05 -7.62
C TYR A 175 -24.14 14.52 -7.63
N LEU A 176 -22.93 13.99 -7.82
CA LEU A 176 -22.67 12.55 -7.85
C LEU A 176 -23.05 11.85 -6.55
N SER A 177 -22.95 12.54 -5.41
CA SER A 177 -23.27 12.00 -4.07
C SER A 177 -24.76 11.79 -3.80
N LYS A 178 -25.64 12.34 -4.64
CA LYS A 178 -27.10 12.28 -4.47
C LYS A 178 -27.70 11.14 -5.31
N LYS A 179 -28.63 11.46 -6.22
CA LYS A 179 -29.34 10.52 -7.07
C LYS A 179 -28.41 9.52 -7.82
N PRO A 180 -27.27 9.93 -8.42
CA PRO A 180 -26.37 8.98 -9.06
C PRO A 180 -25.82 7.92 -8.11
N PHE A 181 -25.53 8.29 -6.86
CA PHE A 181 -25.06 7.36 -5.84
C PHE A 181 -26.18 6.41 -5.37
N GLU A 182 -27.41 6.89 -5.24
CA GLU A 182 -28.57 6.03 -4.93
C GLU A 182 -28.80 4.99 -6.04
N GLU A 183 -28.78 5.41 -7.30
CA GLU A 183 -28.91 4.51 -8.45
C GLU A 183 -27.76 3.50 -8.53
N TYR A 184 -26.53 3.92 -8.19
CA TYR A 184 -25.40 3.01 -8.09
C TYR A 184 -25.64 1.94 -7.02
N GLN A 185 -26.17 2.29 -5.84
CA GLN A 185 -26.43 1.34 -4.75
C GLN A 185 -27.43 0.23 -5.13
N GLU A 186 -28.35 0.52 -6.05
CA GLU A 186 -29.31 -0.46 -6.57
C GLU A 186 -28.80 -1.23 -7.80
N SER A 187 -27.63 -0.85 -8.34
CA SER A 187 -27.04 -1.49 -9.52
C SER A 187 -26.29 -2.78 -9.21
N SER A 188 -26.03 -3.57 -10.27
CA SER A 188 -25.16 -4.77 -10.19
C SER A 188 -23.71 -4.43 -9.82
N TYR A 189 -23.23 -3.21 -10.12
CA TYR A 189 -21.88 -2.76 -9.76
C TYR A 189 -21.72 -2.66 -8.24
N PHE A 190 -22.76 -2.21 -7.53
CA PHE A 190 -22.72 -2.20 -6.07
C PHE A 190 -22.81 -3.61 -5.49
N SER A 191 -23.61 -4.52 -6.08
CA SER A 191 -23.57 -5.95 -5.71
C SER A 191 -22.16 -6.52 -5.84
N GLN A 192 -21.47 -6.23 -6.95
CA GLN A 192 -20.09 -6.63 -7.16
C GLN A 192 -19.12 -6.01 -6.14
N PHE A 193 -19.32 -4.73 -5.78
CA PHE A 193 -18.56 -4.09 -4.71
C PHE A 193 -18.72 -4.81 -3.37
N LEU A 194 -19.95 -5.23 -3.03
CA LEU A 194 -20.21 -5.99 -1.81
C LEU A 194 -19.52 -7.36 -1.81
N GLN A 195 -19.44 -8.05 -2.95
CA GLN A 195 -18.68 -9.29 -3.09
C GLN A 195 -17.17 -9.07 -2.81
N TRP A 196 -16.61 -7.96 -3.31
CA TRP A 196 -15.23 -7.57 -3.00
C TRP A 196 -15.02 -7.21 -1.53
N LYS A 197 -15.96 -6.46 -0.93
CA LYS A 197 -15.95 -6.12 0.50
C LYS A 197 -16.12 -7.37 1.38
N TRP A 198 -16.85 -8.38 0.93
CA TRP A 198 -16.96 -9.65 1.63
C TRP A 198 -15.62 -10.40 1.61
N LEU A 199 -14.94 -10.45 0.45
CA LEU A 199 -13.61 -11.03 0.34
C LEU A 199 -12.58 -10.33 1.25
N GLU A 200 -12.62 -9.00 1.31
CA GLU A 200 -11.76 -8.19 2.18
C GLU A 200 -11.96 -8.52 3.67
N ARG A 201 -13.20 -8.78 4.11
CA ARG A 201 -13.51 -9.08 5.52
C ARG A 201 -13.22 -10.51 5.95
N ARG A 202 -12.70 -11.37 5.06
CA ARG A 202 -12.37 -12.76 5.42
C ARG A 202 -11.27 -12.78 6.48
N PRO A 203 -11.29 -13.77 7.41
CA PRO A 203 -10.27 -13.88 8.43
C PRO A 203 -8.86 -14.00 7.84
N VAL A 204 -7.96 -13.14 8.33
CA VAL A 204 -6.55 -13.17 7.96
C VAL A 204 -5.80 -14.01 8.98
N THR A 205 -5.04 -14.98 8.52
CA THR A 205 -4.24 -15.85 9.40
C THR A 205 -2.82 -15.98 8.86
N LYS A 206 -1.97 -16.67 9.64
CA LYS A 206 -0.60 -17.01 9.19
C LYS A 206 -0.58 -17.71 7.82
N SER A 207 -1.61 -18.50 7.46
CA SER A 207 -1.64 -19.23 6.19
C SER A 207 -1.91 -18.36 4.97
N THR A 208 -2.35 -17.11 5.16
CA THR A 208 -2.51 -16.10 4.10
C THR A 208 -1.16 -15.73 3.48
N PHE A 209 -0.07 -15.87 4.24
CA PHE A 209 1.25 -15.37 3.86
C PHE A 209 2.28 -16.50 3.68
N ARG A 210 3.20 -16.32 2.73
CA ARG A 210 4.51 -16.98 2.72
C ARG A 210 5.49 -16.08 3.45
N ARG A 211 6.33 -16.64 4.32
CA ARG A 211 7.37 -15.90 5.04
C ARG A 211 8.73 -16.11 4.39
N TYR A 212 9.53 -15.07 4.38
CA TYR A 212 10.91 -15.03 3.89
C TYR A 212 11.85 -14.62 5.04
N ARG A 213 13.08 -14.24 4.70
CA ARG A 213 14.11 -13.84 5.67
C ARG A 213 13.69 -12.67 6.56
N VAL A 214 14.34 -12.59 7.72
CA VAL A 214 14.30 -11.44 8.62
C VAL A 214 14.99 -10.25 7.93
N LEU A 215 14.34 -9.08 7.97
CA LEU A 215 14.84 -7.81 7.46
C LEU A 215 15.49 -6.99 8.58
N GLY A 216 14.98 -7.10 9.80
CA GLY A 216 15.51 -6.37 10.95
C GLY A 216 14.96 -6.92 12.27
N LYS A 217 15.61 -6.56 13.38
CA LYS A 217 15.18 -6.91 14.74
C LYS A 217 14.87 -5.63 15.50
N GLY A 218 13.78 -5.62 16.25
CA GLY A 218 13.31 -4.48 17.04
C GLY A 218 13.07 -4.84 18.50
N GLY A 219 12.61 -3.87 19.30
CA GLY A 219 12.46 -4.04 20.74
C GLY A 219 11.53 -5.19 21.17
N PHE A 220 10.42 -5.39 20.43
CA PHE A 220 9.41 -6.41 20.74
C PHE A 220 9.48 -7.67 19.89
N GLY A 221 10.42 -7.78 18.96
CA GLY A 221 10.50 -8.92 18.06
C GLY A 221 11.29 -8.63 16.80
N GLU A 222 10.79 -9.08 15.66
CA GLU A 222 11.48 -9.03 14.37
C GLU A 222 10.55 -8.55 13.26
N VAL A 223 11.15 -8.03 12.20
CA VAL A 223 10.49 -7.72 10.93
C VAL A 223 11.00 -8.73 9.91
N CYS A 224 10.12 -9.48 9.27
CA CYS A 224 10.49 -10.39 8.17
C CYS A 224 9.74 -10.03 6.90
N ALA A 225 10.34 -10.28 5.73
CA ALA A 225 9.61 -10.18 4.48
C ALA A 225 8.53 -11.28 4.40
N CYS A 226 7.38 -10.94 3.84
CA CYS A 226 6.31 -11.88 3.56
C CYS A 226 5.64 -11.58 2.22
N GLN A 227 4.91 -12.56 1.69
CA GLN A 227 4.17 -12.44 0.43
C GLN A 227 2.75 -12.94 0.64
N VAL A 228 1.76 -12.18 0.17
CA VAL A 228 0.37 -12.66 0.14
C VAL A 228 0.26 -13.77 -0.90
N ARG A 229 -0.14 -14.97 -0.48
CA ARG A 229 -0.16 -16.15 -1.37
C ARG A 229 -1.08 -15.97 -2.58
N ALA A 230 -2.21 -15.32 -2.38
CA ALA A 230 -3.22 -15.16 -3.42
C ALA A 230 -2.80 -14.13 -4.48
N THR A 231 -2.23 -13.00 -4.07
CA THR A 231 -1.92 -11.88 -4.98
C THR A 231 -0.46 -11.87 -5.45
N GLY A 232 0.45 -12.49 -4.69
CA GLY A 232 1.89 -12.48 -4.95
C GLY A 232 2.58 -11.20 -4.47
N LYS A 233 1.86 -10.24 -3.89
CA LYS A 233 2.41 -8.96 -3.44
C LYS A 233 3.28 -9.11 -2.20
N MET A 234 4.45 -8.46 -2.19
CA MET A 234 5.39 -8.48 -1.08
C MET A 234 5.04 -7.44 -0.01
N TYR A 235 5.33 -7.76 1.24
CA TYR A 235 5.11 -6.94 2.42
C TYR A 235 6.20 -7.19 3.47
N ALA A 236 6.28 -6.31 4.46
CA ALA A 236 7.02 -6.51 5.69
C ALA A 236 6.07 -6.95 6.81
N CYS A 237 6.37 -8.04 7.50
CA CYS A 237 5.61 -8.51 8.65
C CYS A 237 6.38 -8.16 9.93
N LYS A 238 5.96 -7.10 10.62
CA LYS A 238 6.44 -6.74 11.96
C LYS A 238 5.75 -7.64 12.98
N LYS A 239 6.51 -8.53 13.60
CA LYS A 239 6.04 -9.46 14.64
C LYS A 239 6.39 -8.91 16.01
N LEU A 240 5.37 -8.75 16.85
CA LEU A 240 5.49 -8.31 18.23
C LEU A 240 5.21 -9.50 19.14
N GLU A 241 6.21 -10.01 19.85
CA GLU A 241 6.07 -11.18 20.73
C GLU A 241 5.18 -10.82 21.94
N LYS A 242 4.08 -11.55 22.12
CA LYS A 242 3.08 -11.31 23.19
C LYS A 242 3.73 -11.34 24.57
N LYS A 243 4.65 -12.28 24.80
CA LYS A 243 5.40 -12.38 26.06
C LYS A 243 6.26 -11.14 26.32
N ARG A 244 6.92 -10.58 25.30
CA ARG A 244 7.75 -9.36 25.44
C ARG A 244 6.90 -8.12 25.65
N ILE A 245 5.77 -8.02 24.94
CA ILE A 245 4.80 -6.92 25.13
C ILE A 245 4.35 -6.90 26.58
N LYS A 246 3.85 -8.03 27.10
CA LYS A 246 3.37 -8.15 28.48
C LYS A 246 4.47 -7.84 29.50
N LYS A 247 5.69 -8.37 29.29
CA LYS A 247 6.82 -8.14 30.20
C LYS A 247 7.19 -6.65 30.32
N ARG A 248 7.05 -5.89 29.24
CA ARG A 248 7.40 -4.46 29.19
C ARG A 248 6.19 -3.53 29.32
N ARG A 249 4.99 -4.05 29.59
CA ARG A 249 3.73 -3.29 29.63
C ARG A 249 3.50 -2.45 28.35
N GLY A 250 3.80 -3.04 27.20
CA GLY A 250 3.81 -2.37 25.89
C GLY A 250 2.49 -2.43 25.13
N GLU A 251 1.39 -2.85 25.75
CA GLU A 251 0.09 -3.10 25.11
C GLU A 251 -0.47 -1.83 24.46
N ALA A 252 -0.49 -0.73 25.22
CA ALA A 252 -1.00 0.55 24.74
C ALA A 252 -0.20 1.08 23.54
N MET A 253 1.13 0.94 23.59
CA MET A 253 2.00 1.36 22.49
C MET A 253 1.79 0.54 21.22
N ALA A 254 1.67 -0.80 21.34
CA ALA A 254 1.40 -1.67 20.19
C ALA A 254 0.03 -1.38 19.55
N LEU A 255 -0.99 -1.12 20.38
CA LEU A 255 -2.32 -0.76 19.91
C LEU A 255 -2.33 0.63 19.26
N ASN A 256 -1.62 1.60 19.84
CA ASN A 256 -1.51 2.95 19.30
C ASN A 256 -0.83 2.94 17.91
N GLU A 257 0.28 2.20 17.77
CA GLU A 257 0.94 2.01 16.46
C GLU A 257 -0.04 1.44 15.43
N LYS A 258 -0.80 0.40 15.77
CA LYS A 258 -1.82 -0.18 14.89
C LYS A 258 -2.87 0.84 14.46
N ARG A 259 -3.41 1.63 15.41
CA ARG A 259 -4.48 2.61 15.14
C ARG A 259 -4.01 3.75 14.26
N ILE A 260 -2.81 4.26 14.50
CA ILE A 260 -2.21 5.32 13.66
C ILE A 260 -2.01 4.81 12.24
N LEU A 261 -1.39 3.64 12.08
CA LEU A 261 -1.10 3.10 10.74
C LEU A 261 -2.36 2.66 9.97
N GLU A 262 -3.45 2.35 10.66
CA GLU A 262 -4.75 2.06 10.04
C GLU A 262 -5.46 3.33 9.54
N LYS A 263 -5.29 4.46 10.24
CA LYS A 263 -5.92 5.73 9.90
C LYS A 263 -5.17 6.48 8.79
N VAL A 264 -3.84 6.44 8.82
CA VAL A 264 -3.00 7.26 7.93
C VAL A 264 -2.90 6.63 6.54
N HIS A 265 -3.32 7.38 5.52
CA HIS A 265 -3.13 7.03 4.12
C HIS A 265 -2.25 8.08 3.44
N SER A 266 -0.93 7.85 3.48
CA SER A 266 0.08 8.72 2.88
C SER A 266 1.05 7.89 2.04
N ARG A 267 1.59 8.48 0.97
CA ARG A 267 2.68 7.87 0.18
C ARG A 267 4.00 7.85 0.95
N PHE A 268 4.16 8.75 1.92
CA PHE A 268 5.39 8.98 2.68
C PHE A 268 5.39 8.33 4.07
N VAL A 269 4.27 7.69 4.45
CA VAL A 269 4.15 6.89 5.67
C VAL A 269 3.87 5.44 5.30
N VAL A 270 4.59 4.50 5.91
CA VAL A 270 4.36 3.07 5.67
C VAL A 270 2.91 2.69 5.95
N SER A 271 2.24 2.08 4.97
CA SER A 271 0.82 1.73 5.10
C SER A 271 0.65 0.36 5.75
N LEU A 272 -0.36 0.23 6.62
CA LEU A 272 -0.80 -1.05 7.17
C LEU A 272 -1.79 -1.71 6.22
N ALA A 273 -1.48 -2.93 5.77
CA ALA A 273 -2.35 -3.71 4.90
C ALA A 273 -3.13 -4.79 5.65
N TYR A 274 -2.53 -5.43 6.65
CA TYR A 274 -3.20 -6.47 7.44
C TYR A 274 -2.75 -6.44 8.90
N THR A 275 -3.65 -6.84 9.78
CA THR A 275 -3.33 -7.22 11.15
C THR A 275 -3.85 -8.62 11.41
N TYR A 276 -3.06 -9.42 12.13
CA TYR A 276 -3.50 -10.74 12.60
C TYR A 276 -2.68 -11.14 13.81
N GLU A 277 -3.16 -12.14 14.53
CA GLU A 277 -2.41 -12.73 15.62
C GLU A 277 -2.03 -14.18 15.35
N THR A 278 -1.03 -14.63 16.09
CA THR A 278 -0.63 -16.04 16.20
C THR A 278 -0.64 -16.43 17.67
N LYS A 279 -0.32 -17.69 17.96
CA LYS A 279 -0.16 -18.19 19.33
C LYS A 279 0.77 -17.28 20.17
N ASP A 280 1.89 -16.85 19.59
CA ASP A 280 2.97 -16.19 20.35
C ASP A 280 3.20 -14.72 20.00
N ALA A 281 2.59 -14.21 18.93
CA ALA A 281 2.86 -12.85 18.43
C ALA A 281 1.63 -12.14 17.86
N LEU A 282 1.64 -10.81 17.92
CA LEU A 282 0.80 -9.92 17.11
C LEU A 282 1.58 -9.52 15.85
N CYS A 283 0.91 -9.48 14.70
CA CYS A 283 1.55 -9.23 13.42
C CYS A 283 0.93 -8.01 12.72
N LEU A 284 1.77 -7.05 12.36
CA LEU A 284 1.42 -5.93 11.48
C LEU A 284 2.06 -6.17 10.11
N VAL A 285 1.26 -6.21 9.06
CA VAL A 285 1.72 -6.39 7.67
C VAL A 285 1.74 -5.04 6.99
N LEU A 286 2.93 -4.55 6.72
CA LEU A 286 3.23 -3.18 6.31
C LEU A 286 3.83 -3.14 4.90
N THR A 287 3.76 -1.99 4.24
CA THR A 287 4.54 -1.71 3.03
C THR A 287 6.00 -2.13 3.23
N ILE A 288 6.55 -2.89 2.27
CA ILE A 288 7.95 -3.33 2.34
C ILE A 288 8.88 -2.24 1.79
N MET A 289 9.77 -1.74 2.66
CA MET A 289 10.81 -0.77 2.27
C MET A 289 12.12 -1.53 2.02
N ASN A 290 12.42 -1.79 0.75
CA ASN A 290 13.55 -2.65 0.37
C ASN A 290 14.92 -1.97 0.47
N GLY A 291 14.95 -0.64 0.54
CA GLY A 291 16.16 0.18 0.53
C GLY A 291 16.96 0.18 1.83
N GLY A 292 16.42 -0.34 2.93
CA GLY A 292 17.03 -0.17 4.26
C GLY A 292 16.65 1.17 4.89
N ASP A 293 17.26 1.50 6.03
CA ASP A 293 17.01 2.74 6.76
C ASP A 293 18.07 3.83 6.46
N LEU A 294 17.70 5.09 6.67
CA LEU A 294 18.61 6.21 6.40
C LEU A 294 19.89 6.15 7.24
N LYS A 295 19.85 5.59 8.45
CA LYS A 295 21.06 5.43 9.28
C LYS A 295 22.09 4.56 8.57
N PHE A 296 21.68 3.45 7.98
CA PHE A 296 22.57 2.61 7.17
C PHE A 296 23.14 3.39 5.98
N HIS A 297 22.30 4.14 5.25
CA HIS A 297 22.76 4.93 4.10
C HIS A 297 23.74 6.05 4.49
N ILE A 298 23.56 6.68 5.65
CA ILE A 298 24.43 7.76 6.14
C ILE A 298 25.78 7.22 6.61
N TYR A 299 25.82 6.10 7.32
CA TYR A 299 27.04 5.67 8.02
C TYR A 299 27.76 4.47 7.38
N ASN A 300 27.08 3.71 6.52
CA ASN A 300 27.60 2.45 5.99
C ASN A 300 27.74 2.42 4.46
N MET A 301 27.33 3.46 3.74
CA MET A 301 27.54 3.57 2.30
C MET A 301 28.65 4.58 1.99
N GLY A 302 29.89 4.10 1.88
CA GLY A 302 31.03 4.92 1.50
C GLY A 302 31.39 5.96 2.57
N ASN A 303 31.49 7.23 2.16
CA ASN A 303 31.80 8.33 3.07
C ASN A 303 30.56 8.76 3.87
N PRO A 304 30.69 9.05 5.17
CA PRO A 304 29.55 9.44 5.98
C PRO A 304 28.82 10.69 5.48
N GLY A 305 27.49 10.64 5.45
CA GLY A 305 26.62 11.75 5.03
C GLY A 305 26.03 11.58 3.64
N PHE A 306 25.32 12.62 3.18
CA PHE A 306 24.72 12.69 1.85
C PHE A 306 25.18 13.96 1.13
N GLU A 307 25.22 13.90 -0.19
CA GLU A 307 25.23 15.10 -1.02
C GLU A 307 23.97 15.92 -0.78
N GLU A 308 24.11 17.24 -0.85
CA GLU A 308 23.05 18.19 -0.51
C GLU A 308 21.76 17.93 -1.29
N GLN A 309 21.85 17.69 -2.60
CA GLN A 309 20.69 17.39 -3.45
C GLN A 309 19.92 16.15 -2.98
N ARG A 310 20.64 15.10 -2.54
CA ARG A 310 20.03 13.89 -1.99
C ARG A 310 19.37 14.16 -0.63
N ALA A 311 20.00 14.98 0.21
CA ALA A 311 19.45 15.37 1.50
C ALA A 311 18.18 16.22 1.36
N ILE A 312 18.18 17.20 0.45
CA ILE A 312 17.02 18.04 0.12
C ILE A 312 15.85 17.17 -0.33
N PHE A 313 16.09 16.21 -1.23
CA PHE A 313 15.04 15.32 -1.73
C PHE A 313 14.38 14.52 -0.59
N TYR A 314 15.18 13.88 0.29
CA TYR A 314 14.62 13.16 1.43
C TYR A 314 13.93 14.09 2.44
N ALA A 315 14.47 15.30 2.66
CA ALA A 315 13.84 16.27 3.54
C ALA A 315 12.47 16.72 3.01
N ALA A 316 12.33 16.90 1.69
CA ALA A 316 11.05 17.22 1.04
C ALA A 316 10.02 16.09 1.24
N GLU A 317 10.40 14.83 0.98
CA GLU A 317 9.50 13.67 1.20
C GLU A 317 9.12 13.52 2.68
N LEU A 318 10.06 13.70 3.60
CA LEU A 318 9.80 13.69 5.04
C LEU A 318 8.86 14.81 5.46
N CYS A 319 9.00 16.00 4.88
CA CYS A 319 8.12 17.14 5.12
C CYS A 319 6.67 16.80 4.73
N CYS A 320 6.45 16.24 3.53
CA CYS A 320 5.13 15.80 3.09
C CYS A 320 4.55 14.70 4.02
N GLY A 321 5.38 13.75 4.47
CA GLY A 321 4.93 12.73 5.42
C GLY A 321 4.51 13.30 6.78
N LEU A 322 5.23 14.31 7.28
CA LEU A 322 4.87 15.01 8.51
C LEU A 322 3.60 15.85 8.33
N GLU A 323 3.44 16.52 7.19
CA GLU A 323 2.24 17.28 6.84
C GLU A 323 1.00 16.37 6.85
N ASP A 324 1.09 15.18 6.23
CA ASP A 324 -0.01 14.21 6.20
C ASP A 324 -0.40 13.72 7.60
N LEU A 325 0.58 13.49 8.49
CA LEU A 325 0.32 13.14 9.89
C LEU A 325 -0.35 14.30 10.63
N GLN A 326 0.11 15.52 10.43
CA GLN A 326 -0.43 16.73 11.06
C GLN A 326 -1.87 17.02 10.61
N ARG A 327 -2.19 16.76 9.32
CA ARG A 327 -3.55 16.84 8.77
C ARG A 327 -4.51 15.89 9.50
N GLU A 328 -4.00 14.74 9.93
CA GLU A 328 -4.71 13.77 10.77
C GLU A 328 -4.67 14.06 12.27
N ARG A 329 -4.11 15.21 12.68
CA ARG A 329 -3.88 15.65 14.06
C ARG A 329 -2.96 14.70 14.85
N ILE A 330 -1.97 14.13 14.18
CA ILE A 330 -0.98 13.20 14.75
C ILE A 330 0.40 13.86 14.75
N VAL A 331 1.08 13.82 15.90
CA VAL A 331 2.48 14.26 16.04
C VAL A 331 3.38 13.03 16.13
N TYR A 332 4.34 12.93 15.20
CA TYR A 332 5.38 11.89 15.24
C TYR A 332 6.45 12.26 16.28
N ARG A 333 6.74 11.36 17.22
CA ARG A 333 7.68 11.57 18.35
C ARG A 333 8.54 10.35 18.59
#